data_AF-R6CQJ8-F1
#
_entry.id   AF-R6CQJ8-F1
#
_cell.length_a   1.000
_cell.length_b   1.000
_cell.length_c   1.000
_cell.angle_alpha   90.00
_cell.angle_beta   90.00
_cell.angle_gamma   90.00
#
_symmetry.space_group_name_H-M   'P 1'
#
loop_
_entity.id
_entity.type
_entity.pdbx_description
1 polymer ?
#
loop_
_entity_poly.entity_id
_entity_poly.type
_entity_poly.pdbx_seq_one_letter_code
_entity_poly.pdbx_strand_id
1 'polypeptide(L)' 'MGAREELKKLRESTGMNRKEFCEYFEIPYMTETDWELGNRRVPQYLLRLMAYKIEIEKLADKRNKDNKEEDVTNR' A
#
# COMPACT_ATOMS: atom_id res chain seq x y z
N MET A 1 17.14 6.07 -1.48
CA MET A 1 16.16 6.07 -2.58
C MET A 1 15.40 7.39 -2.51
N GLY A 2 14.88 7.91 -3.63
CA GLY A 2 14.02 9.08 -3.59
C GLY A 2 12.60 8.67 -3.18
N ALA A 3 11.83 9.63 -2.64
CA ALA A 3 10.46 9.40 -2.23
C ALA A 3 9.55 8.95 -3.39
N ARG A 4 9.92 9.32 -4.62
CA ARG A 4 9.30 8.85 -5.87
C ARG A 4 9.50 7.34 -6.09
N GLU A 5 10.75 6.88 -6.00
CA GLU A 5 11.07 5.46 -6.19
C GLU A 5 10.44 4.60 -5.09
N GLU A 6 10.38 5.13 -3.86
CA GLU A 6 9.70 4.47 -2.75
C GLU A 6 8.19 4.38 -2.97
N LEU A 7 7.53 5.44 -3.43
CA LEU A 7 6.10 5.42 -3.78
C LEU A 7 5.80 4.38 -4.86
N LYS A 8 6.59 4.36 -5.94
CA LYS A 8 6.40 3.41 -7.04
C LYS A 8 6.54 1.96 -6.57
N LYS A 9 7.59 1.66 -5.78
CA LYS A 9 7.79 0.34 -5.19
C LYS A 9 6.67 -0.04 -4.23
N LEU A 10 6.19 0.91 -3.43
CA LEU A 10 5.09 0.67 -2.51
C LEU A 10 3.83 0.26 -3.27
N ARG A 11 3.45 1.02 -4.32
CA ARG A 11 2.32 0.67 -5.18
C ARG A 11 2.48 -0.70 -5.83
N GLU A 12 3.64 -0.97 -6.44
CA GLU A 12 3.93 -2.27 -7.07
C GLU A 12 3.84 -3.43 -6.05
N SER A 13 4.25 -3.22 -4.80
CA SER A 13 4.17 -4.24 -3.75
C SER A 13 2.75 -4.60 -3.30
N THR A 14 1.76 -3.73 -3.57
CA THR A 14 0.35 -4.01 -3.26
C THR A 14 -0.32 -4.91 -4.30
N GLY A 15 0.24 -5.03 -5.51
CA GLY A 15 -0.40 -5.69 -6.64
C GLY A 15 -1.58 -4.91 -7.24
N MET A 16 -1.92 -3.73 -6.71
CA MET A 16 -2.98 -2.88 -7.24
C MET A 16 -2.51 -2.17 -8.51
N ASN A 17 -3.42 -2.01 -9.47
CA ASN A 17 -3.20 -1.07 -10.56
C ASN A 17 -3.29 0.38 -10.03
N ARG A 18 -2.83 1.36 -10.82
CA ARG A 18 -2.77 2.76 -10.35
C ARG A 18 -4.13 3.31 -9.95
N LYS A 19 -5.20 2.95 -10.67
CA LYS A 19 -6.56 3.42 -10.36
C LYS A 19 -7.03 2.88 -9.01
N GLU A 20 -6.86 1.58 -8.78
CA GLU A 20 -7.19 0.93 -7.51
C GLU A 20 -6.38 1.51 -6.34
N PHE A 21 -5.09 1.74 -6.54
CA PHE A 21 -4.24 2.36 -5.52
C PHE A 21 -4.71 3.77 -5.16
N CYS A 22 -5.13 4.54 -6.17
CA CYS A 22 -5.68 5.88 -5.95
C CYS A 22 -7.01 5.86 -5.20
N GLU A 23 -7.92 4.95 -5.57
CA GLU A 23 -9.20 4.76 -4.89
C GLU A 23 -8.98 4.30 -3.43
N TYR A 24 -8.06 3.37 -3.19
CA TYR A 24 -7.76 2.82 -1.86
C TYR A 24 -7.17 3.85 -0.87
N PHE A 25 -6.38 4.79 -1.37
CA PHE A 25 -5.82 5.89 -0.57
C PHE A 25 -6.60 7.19 -0.67
N GLU A 26 -7.72 7.19 -1.40
CA GLU A 26 -8.56 8.37 -1.66
C GLU A 26 -7.75 9.56 -2.22
N ILE A 27 -6.76 9.25 -3.07
CA ILE A 27 -5.92 10.26 -3.75
C ILE A 27 -6.38 10.46 -5.19
N PRO A 28 -6.39 11.69 -5.71
CA PRO A 28 -6.69 11.91 -7.12
C PRO A 28 -5.63 11.26 -8.01
N TYR A 29 -6.07 10.58 -9.08
CA TYR A 29 -5.18 9.89 -10.04
C TYR A 29 -4.08 10.79 -10.61
N MET A 30 -4.42 12.04 -10.92
CA MET A 30 -3.45 13.04 -11.43
C MET A 30 -2.38 13.39 -10.39
N THR A 31 -2.72 13.37 -9.10
CA THR A 31 -1.77 13.67 -8.02
C THR A 31 -0.76 12.55 -7.86
N GLU A 32 -1.21 11.30 -7.90
CA GLU A 32 -0.31 10.13 -7.88
C GLU A 32 0.61 10.13 -9.11
N THR A 33 0.05 10.42 -10.29
CA THR A 33 0.80 10.51 -11.54
C THR A 33 1.88 11.59 -11.47
N ASP A 34 1.57 12.79 -10.96
CA ASP A 34 2.55 13.87 -10.79
C ASP A 34 3.68 13.50 -9.83
N TRP A 35 3.39 12.72 -8.79
CA TRP A 35 4.42 12.21 -7.88
C TRP A 35 5.30 11.15 -8.52
N GLU A 36 4.71 10.18 -9.23
CA GLU A 36 5.46 9.12 -9.93
C GLU A 36 6.27 9.65 -11.13
N LEU A 37 5.83 10.73 -11.78
CA LEU A 37 6.59 11.41 -12.83
C LEU A 37 7.69 12.33 -12.29
N GLY A 38 7.60 12.72 -11.00
CA GLY A 38 8.54 13.65 -10.38
C GLY A 38 8.22 15.13 -10.62
N ASN A 39 7.05 15.43 -11.19
CA ASN A 39 6.55 16.81 -11.35
C ASN A 39 6.30 17.47 -9.99
N ARG A 40 5.92 16.68 -9.00
CA ARG A 40 5.70 17.10 -7.61
C ARG A 40 6.35 16.13 -6.65
N ARG A 41 6.80 16.62 -5.50
CA ARG A 41 7.34 15.76 -4.44
C ARG A 41 6.20 15.20 -3.60
N VAL A 42 6.16 13.88 -3.43
CA VAL A 42 5.24 13.24 -2.47
C VAL A 42 5.60 13.69 -1.05
N PRO A 43 4.62 14.07 -0.21
CA PRO A 43 4.89 14.37 1.18
C PRO A 43 5.43 13.15 1.92
N GLN A 44 6.59 13.26 2.57
CA GLN A 44 7.24 12.11 3.21
C GLN A 44 6.38 11.46 4.31
N TYR A 45 5.58 12.26 5.02
CA TYR A 45 4.68 11.74 6.04
C TYR A 45 3.57 10.87 5.42
N LEU A 46 3.04 11.27 4.26
CA LEU A 46 1.99 10.53 3.57
C LEU A 46 2.52 9.17 3.11
N LEU A 47 3.73 9.14 2.54
CA LEU A 47 4.39 7.89 2.15
C LEU A 47 4.57 6.94 3.35
N ARG A 48 4.95 7.46 4.53
CA ARG A 48 5.04 6.66 5.76
C ARG A 48 3.67 6.11 6.20
N LEU A 49 2.62 6.92 6.13
CA LEU A 49 1.27 6.50 6.48
C LEU A 49 0.73 5.43 5.52
N MET A 50 1.01 5.58 4.22
CA MET A 50 0.65 4.57 3.21
C MET A 50 1.33 3.23 3.50
N ALA A 51 2.64 3.24 3.76
CA ALA A 51 3.39 2.04 4.10
C ALA A 51 2.88 1.39 5.40
N TYR A 52 2.61 2.19 6.43
CA TYR A 52 2.08 1.70 7.69
C TYR A 52 0.71 1.02 7.54
N LYS A 53 -0.21 1.63 6.78
CA LYS A 53 -1.55 1.06 6.53
C LYS A 53 -1.45 -0.32 5.87
N ILE A 54 -0.62 -0.44 4.82
CA ILE A 54 -0.40 -1.69 4.09
C ILE A 54 0.19 -2.78 5.00
N GLU A 55 1.17 -2.44 5.84
CA GLU A 55 1.79 -3.42 6.74
C GLU A 55 0.81 -3.91 7.82
N ILE A 56 -0.03 -3.03 8.37
CA ILE A 56 -1.05 -3.44 9.35
C ILE A 56 -2.08 -4.39 8.72
N GLU A 57 -2.56 -4.10 7.52
CA GLU A 57 -3.53 -4.96 6.84
C GLU A 57 -2.93 -6.34 6.54
N LYS A 58 -1.66 -6.40 6.08
CA LYS A 58 -0.96 -7.68 5.90
C LYS A 58 -0.83 -8.48 7.20
N LEU A 59 -0.56 -7.82 8.33
CA LEU A 59 -0.46 -8.48 9.63
C LEU A 59 -1.83 -9.00 10.11
N ALA A 60 -2.89 -8.22 9.90
CA ALA A 60 -4.26 -8.64 10.22
C ALA A 60 -4.68 -9.85 9.36
N ASP A 61 -4.37 -9.84 8.07
CA ASP A 61 -4.67 -10.94 7.16
C ASP A 61 -3.92 -12.23 7.51
N LYS A 62 -2.63 -12.12 7.91
CA LYS A 62 -1.85 -13.28 8.40
C LYS A 62 -2.50 -13.89 9.63
N ARG A 63 -2.78 -13.06 10.65
CA ARG A 63 -3.45 -13.51 11.88
C ARG A 63 -4.78 -14.22 11.59
N ASN A 64 -5.56 -13.71 10.65
CA ASN A 64 -6.84 -14.32 10.27
C ASN A 64 -6.68 -15.67 9.55
N LYS A 65 -5.60 -15.87 8.79
CA LYS A 65 -5.27 -17.16 8.15
C LYS A 65 -4.81 -18.17 9.18
N ASP A 66 -3.90 -17.78 10.07
CA ASP A 66 -3.37 -18.65 11.14
C ASP A 66 -4.53 -19.19 12.01
N ASN A 67 -5.46 -18.32 12.43
CA ASN A 67 -6.64 -18.73 13.21
C ASN A 67 -7.56 -19.72 12.46
N LYS A 68 -7.68 -19.62 11.13
CA LYS A 68 -8.49 -20.54 10.32
C LYS A 68 -7.81 -21.89 10.13
N GLU A 69 -6.49 -21.91 10.00
CA GLU A 69 -5.72 -23.15 9.89
C GLU A 69 -5.71 -23.92 11.21
N GLU A 70 -5.68 -23.24 12.36
CA GLU A 70 -5.86 -23.84 13.69
C GLU A 70 -7.27 -24.44 13.90
N ASP A 71 -8.33 -23.81 13.37
CA ASP A 71 -9.71 -24.35 13.43
C ASP A 71 -9.90 -25.58 12.51
N VAL A 72 -9.23 -25.60 11.34
CA VAL A 72 -9.27 -26.74 10.41
C VAL A 72 -8.46 -27.93 10.92
N THR A 73 -7.34 -27.70 11.61
CA THR A 73 -6.47 -28.77 12.13
C THR A 73 -6.98 -29.42 13.42
N ASN A 74 -7.86 -28.74 14.16
CA ASN A 74 -8.52 -29.26 15.37
C ASN A 74 -9.86 -30.01 15.11
N ARG A 75 -10.25 -30.23 13.85
CA ARG A 75 -11.41 -31.06 13.43
C ARG A 75 -10.97 -32.40 12.89
#